data_AF-A0A2P2IFC5-F1
#
_entry.id   AF-A0A2P2IFC5-F1
#
_cell.length_a   1.000
_cell.length_b   1.000
_cell.length_c   1.000
_cell.angle_alpha   90.00
_cell.angle_beta   90.00
_cell.angle_gamma   90.00
#
_symmetry.space_group_name_H-M   'P 1'
#
loop_
_entity.id
_entity.type
_entity.pdbx_description
1 polymer ?
#
loop_
_entity_poly.entity_id
_entity_poly.type
_entity_poly.pdbx_seq_one_letter_code
_entity_poly.pdbx_strand_id
1 'polypeptide(L)'
;ECVYLCGNSLGLKPKAADTFVMAQLDKWAHMGVHMHFEDPLPAFTCDKYSKSSLGHLVGAAPSTVTLMNGLTVNLQLLMVSFYHPTKQRYKIMIEAHAFPSDRYAMESQARLHGYDPDTVLLQIKPRQGEELLRHED
;
A
#
# COMPACT_ATOMS: atom_id res chain seq x y z
N GLU A 1 10.75 5.24 30.23
CA GLU A 1 9.33 5.40 29.85
C GLU A 1 9.16 6.76 29.20
N CYS A 2 8.28 6.90 28.19
CA CYS A 2 8.01 8.18 27.54
C CYS A 2 6.54 8.25 27.09
N VAL A 3 6.03 9.46 26.87
CA VAL A 3 4.73 9.67 26.21
C VAL A 3 4.95 9.59 24.71
N TYR A 4 4.55 8.48 24.09
CA TYR A 4 4.79 8.20 22.67
C TYR A 4 3.61 8.66 21.80
N LEU A 5 3.74 9.80 21.14
CA LEU A 5 2.70 10.41 20.29
C LEU A 5 3.00 10.28 18.78
N CYS A 6 3.82 9.31 18.37
CA CYS A 6 4.27 9.12 16.98
C CYS A 6 3.74 7.83 16.32
N GLY A 7 2.71 7.22 16.90
CA GLY A 7 2.15 5.95 16.42
C GLY A 7 1.55 6.00 15.00
N ASN A 8 1.20 7.20 14.52
CA ASN A 8 0.75 7.44 13.15
C ASN A 8 1.87 7.30 12.10
N SER A 9 3.14 7.44 12.52
CA SER A 9 4.29 7.25 11.64
C SER A 9 4.87 5.84 11.80
N LEU A 10 5.12 5.42 13.04
CA LEU A 10 5.61 4.08 13.35
C LEU A 10 4.94 3.56 14.62
N GLY A 11 4.18 2.48 14.49
CA GLY A 11 3.59 1.81 15.63
C GLY A 11 4.66 1.17 16.54
N LEU A 12 4.43 1.21 17.86
CA LEU A 12 5.26 0.43 18.78
C LEU A 12 5.12 -1.07 18.47
N LYS A 13 6.24 -1.79 18.57
CA LYS A 13 6.27 -3.24 18.30
C LYS A 13 5.34 -3.98 19.29
N PRO A 14 4.36 -4.77 18.81
CA PRO A 14 3.57 -5.64 19.68
C PRO A 14 4.46 -6.64 20.41
N LYS A 15 4.19 -6.92 21.69
CA LYS A 15 4.97 -7.88 22.50
C LYS A 15 5.03 -9.28 21.87
N ALA A 16 3.93 -9.72 21.26
CA ALA A 16 3.82 -11.04 20.63
C ALA A 16 4.58 -11.15 19.29
N ALA A 17 5.06 -10.04 18.71
CA ALA A 17 5.74 -10.06 17.42
C ALA A 17 6.98 -10.97 17.42
N ASP A 18 7.75 -10.98 18.52
CA ASP A 18 8.95 -11.81 18.63
C ASP A 18 8.60 -13.30 18.57
N THR A 19 7.52 -13.70 19.24
CA THR A 19 7.06 -15.10 19.26
C THR A 19 6.74 -15.60 17.85
N PHE A 20 5.99 -14.83 17.06
CA PHE A 20 5.58 -15.27 15.71
C PHE A 20 6.73 -15.22 14.70
N VAL A 21 7.59 -14.20 14.77
CA VAL A 21 8.76 -14.10 13.89
C VAL A 21 9.75 -15.22 14.17
N MET A 22 10.09 -15.45 15.45
CA MET A 22 11.04 -16.50 15.82
C MET A 22 10.51 -17.89 15.48
N ALA A 23 9.21 -18.15 15.66
CA ALA A 23 8.62 -19.43 15.24
C ALA A 23 8.83 -19.73 13.74
N GLN A 24 8.73 -18.72 12.86
CA GLN A 24 8.98 -18.92 11.42
C GLN A 24 10.48 -19.06 11.10
N LEU A 25 11.34 -18.31 11.78
CA LEU A 25 12.79 -18.42 11.59
C LEU A 25 13.33 -19.77 12.08
N ASP A 26 12.86 -20.25 13.24
CA ASP A 26 13.21 -21.56 13.77
C ASP A 26 12.71 -22.66 12.85
N LYS A 27 11.47 -22.56 12.37
CA LYS A 27 10.92 -23.52 11.39
C LYS A 27 11.77 -23.57 10.12
N TRP A 28 12.20 -22.42 9.61
CA TRP A 28 13.10 -22.37 8.46
C TRP A 28 14.43 -23.06 8.76
N ALA A 29 15.05 -22.78 9.90
CA ALA A 29 16.33 -23.36 10.30
C ALA A 29 16.29 -24.89 10.40
N HIS A 30 15.18 -25.47 10.87
CA HIS A 30 15.06 -26.92 11.07
C HIS A 30 14.54 -27.66 9.84
N MET A 31 13.68 -27.05 9.03
CA MET A 31 12.94 -27.73 7.96
C MET A 31 13.43 -27.37 6.54
N GLY A 32 14.15 -26.26 6.39
CA GLY A 32 14.51 -25.74 5.07
C GLY A 32 13.26 -25.56 4.19
N VAL A 33 13.32 -26.06 2.95
CA VAL A 33 12.21 -25.95 1.98
C VAL A 33 10.91 -26.62 2.45
N HIS A 34 10.97 -27.61 3.35
CA HIS A 34 9.76 -28.27 3.84
C HIS A 34 8.83 -27.31 4.60
N MET A 35 9.35 -26.18 5.12
CA MET A 35 8.54 -25.16 5.80
C MET A 35 7.40 -24.59 4.94
N HIS A 36 7.50 -24.72 3.60
CA HIS A 36 6.49 -24.26 2.67
C HIS A 36 5.10 -24.89 2.94
N PHE A 37 5.06 -26.15 3.37
CA PHE A 37 3.82 -26.93 3.40
C PHE A 37 3.44 -27.43 4.80
N GLU A 38 4.37 -27.35 5.75
CA GLU A 38 4.17 -27.87 7.09
C GLU A 38 3.40 -26.90 7.99
N ASP A 39 2.62 -27.42 8.93
CA ASP A 39 1.93 -26.63 9.95
C ASP A 39 2.81 -26.40 11.20
N PRO A 40 2.49 -25.39 12.03
CA PRO A 40 1.51 -24.32 11.78
C PRO A 40 2.07 -23.26 10.82
N LEU A 41 1.17 -22.51 10.17
CA LEU A 41 1.48 -21.40 9.25
C LEU A 41 2.49 -21.81 8.15
N PRO A 42 2.06 -22.62 7.16
CA PRO A 42 2.88 -22.97 6.02
C PRO A 42 3.28 -21.71 5.24
N ALA A 43 4.56 -21.58 4.87
CA ALA A 43 5.04 -20.38 4.20
C ALA A 43 4.38 -20.16 2.82
N PHE A 44 3.93 -21.23 2.16
CA PHE A 44 3.25 -21.18 0.86
C PHE A 44 1.88 -20.50 0.91
N THR A 45 1.20 -20.51 2.07
CA THR A 45 -0.15 -19.95 2.24
C THR A 45 -0.19 -18.79 3.23
N CYS A 46 0.97 -18.20 3.55
CA CYS A 46 1.10 -17.19 4.60
C CYS A 46 0.19 -15.96 4.37
N ASP A 47 -0.01 -15.57 3.11
CA ASP A 47 -0.87 -14.45 2.71
C ASP A 47 -2.36 -14.66 3.03
N LYS A 48 -2.80 -15.93 3.15
CA LYS A 48 -4.21 -16.26 3.35
C LYS A 48 -4.68 -16.01 4.78
N TYR A 49 -3.80 -16.16 5.76
CA TYR A 49 -4.16 -16.09 7.18
C TYR A 49 -4.65 -14.69 7.60
N SER A 50 -4.16 -13.63 6.96
CA SER A 50 -4.57 -12.26 7.27
C SER A 50 -5.83 -11.79 6.53
N LYS A 51 -6.32 -12.53 5.52
CA LYS A 51 -7.38 -12.03 4.62
C LYS A 51 -8.68 -11.70 5.34
N SER A 52 -9.12 -12.54 6.28
CA SER A 52 -10.34 -12.29 7.04
C SER A 52 -10.22 -11.03 7.90
N SER A 53 -9.12 -10.88 8.63
CA SER A 53 -8.86 -9.72 9.49
C SER A 53 -8.69 -8.43 8.69
N LEU A 54 -7.98 -8.48 7.55
CA LEU A 54 -7.82 -7.33 6.65
C LEU A 54 -9.15 -6.92 6.05
N GLY A 55 -9.96 -7.87 5.56
CA GLY A 55 -11.28 -7.59 5.01
C GLY A 55 -12.19 -6.92 6.04
N HIS A 56 -12.19 -7.42 7.28
CA HIS A 56 -12.92 -6.78 8.38
C HIS A 56 -12.42 -5.35 8.66
N LEU A 57 -11.10 -5.13 8.69
CA LEU A 57 -10.49 -3.83 8.98
C LEU A 57 -10.86 -2.75 7.95
N VAL A 58 -10.91 -3.11 6.66
CA VAL A 58 -11.17 -2.14 5.57
C VAL A 58 -12.60 -2.20 5.02
N GLY A 59 -13.46 -3.03 5.60
CA GLY A 59 -14.86 -3.19 5.16
C GLY A 59 -15.02 -3.89 3.80
N ALA A 60 -14.15 -4.83 3.46
CA ALA A 60 -14.13 -5.54 2.18
C ALA A 60 -14.22 -7.06 2.34
N ALA A 61 -14.61 -7.76 1.27
CA ALA A 61 -14.63 -9.22 1.26
C ALA A 61 -13.19 -9.78 1.36
N PRO A 62 -12.96 -10.91 2.05
CA PRO A 62 -11.62 -11.51 2.13
C PRO A 62 -10.98 -11.83 0.78
N SER A 63 -11.80 -12.05 -0.26
CA SER A 63 -11.35 -12.30 -1.64
C SER A 63 -10.87 -11.04 -2.38
N THR A 64 -11.19 -9.85 -1.91
CA THR A 64 -10.85 -8.56 -2.56
C THR A 64 -9.71 -7.83 -1.86
N VAL A 65 -9.05 -8.47 -0.88
CA VAL A 65 -7.91 -7.91 -0.15
C VAL A 65 -6.72 -8.85 -0.22
N THR A 66 -5.52 -8.27 -0.17
CA THR A 66 -4.26 -9.02 -0.14
C THR A 66 -3.22 -8.28 0.70
N LEU A 67 -2.36 -9.03 1.39
CA LEU A 67 -1.19 -8.50 2.09
C LEU A 67 0.03 -8.81 1.25
N MET A 68 0.66 -7.79 0.67
CA MET A 68 1.85 -7.96 -0.16
C MET A 68 2.72 -6.70 -0.18
N ASN A 69 4.01 -6.87 -0.43
CA ASN A 69 5.01 -5.81 -0.65
C ASN A 69 4.96 -4.65 0.38
N GLY A 70 5.16 -3.42 -0.10
CA GLY A 70 4.90 -2.17 0.62
C GLY A 70 3.95 -1.27 -0.17
N LEU A 71 3.47 -0.19 0.46
CA LEU A 71 2.43 0.69 -0.07
C LEU A 71 2.70 1.18 -1.50
N THR A 72 3.85 1.81 -1.74
CA THR A 72 4.16 2.39 -3.06
C THR A 72 4.32 1.33 -4.15
N VAL A 73 4.84 0.15 -3.82
CA VAL A 73 4.92 -0.98 -4.77
C VAL A 73 3.51 -1.42 -5.17
N ASN A 74 2.60 -1.56 -4.21
CA ASN A 74 1.22 -1.94 -4.51
C ASN A 74 0.49 -0.87 -5.32
N LEU A 75 0.72 0.41 -5.03
CA LEU A 75 0.17 1.52 -5.82
C LEU A 75 0.64 1.46 -7.27
N GLN A 76 1.92 1.17 -7.52
CA GLN A 76 2.46 0.98 -8.87
C GLN A 76 1.79 -0.20 -9.59
N LEU A 77 1.63 -1.35 -8.92
CA LEU A 77 0.98 -2.52 -9.49
C LEU A 77 -0.48 -2.25 -9.86
N LEU A 78 -1.21 -1.50 -9.01
CA LEU A 78 -2.55 -1.02 -9.31
C LEU A 78 -2.54 -0.11 -10.53
N MET A 79 -1.64 0.88 -10.57
CA MET A 79 -1.57 1.82 -11.70
C MET A 79 -1.26 1.12 -13.03
N VAL A 80 -0.31 0.19 -13.07
CA VAL A 80 -0.04 -0.60 -14.29
C VAL A 80 -1.29 -1.35 -14.79
N SER A 81 -2.15 -1.78 -13.86
CA SER A 81 -3.36 -2.56 -14.16
C SER A 81 -4.59 -1.71 -14.48
N PHE A 82 -4.69 -0.48 -13.97
CA PHE A 82 -5.89 0.35 -14.07
C PHE A 82 -5.69 1.61 -14.92
N TYR A 83 -4.47 2.12 -15.05
CA TYR A 83 -4.17 3.31 -15.83
C TYR A 83 -3.81 2.93 -17.26
N HIS A 84 -4.84 2.92 -18.12
CA HIS A 84 -4.71 2.69 -19.55
C HIS A 84 -5.06 3.97 -20.32
N PRO A 85 -4.10 4.92 -20.44
CA PRO A 85 -4.39 6.22 -21.02
C PRO A 85 -4.79 6.11 -22.50
N THR A 86 -5.81 6.86 -22.88
CA THR A 86 -6.26 7.05 -24.27
C THR A 86 -6.09 8.50 -24.68
N LYS A 87 -6.22 8.82 -25.97
CA LYS A 87 -6.15 10.21 -26.47
C LYS A 87 -7.13 11.15 -25.75
N GLN A 88 -8.29 10.65 -25.33
CA GLN A 88 -9.33 11.43 -24.65
C GLN A 88 -9.24 11.35 -23.11
N ARG A 89 -8.63 10.30 -22.56
CA ARG A 89 -8.57 10.05 -21.11
C ARG A 89 -7.17 9.58 -20.72
N TYR A 90 -6.29 10.53 -20.39
CA TYR A 90 -4.88 10.29 -20.06
C TYR A 90 -4.40 11.09 -18.85
N LYS A 91 -5.27 11.85 -18.18
CA LYS A 91 -4.88 12.67 -17.03
C LYS A 91 -5.08 11.89 -15.74
N ILE A 92 -4.18 12.10 -14.79
CA ILE A 92 -4.25 11.55 -13.43
C ILE A 92 -4.56 12.71 -12.50
N MET A 93 -5.55 12.54 -11.63
CA MET A 93 -5.90 13.55 -10.63
C MET A 93 -5.31 13.15 -9.28
N ILE A 94 -4.70 14.11 -8.58
CA ILE A 94 -4.03 13.91 -7.30
C ILE A 94 -4.13 15.19 -6.46
N GLU A 95 -4.09 15.11 -5.14
CA GLU A 95 -3.99 16.28 -4.27
C GLU A 95 -2.61 16.95 -4.37
N ALA A 96 -2.57 18.27 -4.33
CA ALA A 96 -1.33 19.05 -4.52
C ALA A 96 -0.26 18.77 -3.46
N HIS A 97 -0.67 18.35 -2.27
CA HIS A 97 0.21 18.03 -1.13
C HIS A 97 0.27 16.53 -0.85
N ALA A 98 0.14 15.72 -1.90
CA ALA A 98 0.29 14.27 -1.78
C ALA A 98 1.64 13.89 -1.18
N PHE A 99 1.64 12.77 -0.48
CA PHE A 99 2.88 12.24 0.07
C PHE A 99 3.88 11.98 -1.08
N PRO A 100 5.18 12.31 -0.91
CA PRO A 100 6.12 12.32 -2.05
C PRO A 100 6.17 11.01 -2.84
N SER A 101 6.06 9.85 -2.18
CA SER A 101 6.10 8.57 -2.89
C SER A 101 4.92 8.36 -3.83
N ASP A 102 3.74 8.88 -3.48
CA ASP A 102 2.50 8.74 -4.22
C ASP A 102 2.56 9.62 -5.46
N ARG A 103 3.06 10.86 -5.29
CA ARG A 103 3.38 11.74 -6.40
C ARG A 103 4.39 11.11 -7.36
N TYR A 104 5.50 10.58 -6.86
CA TYR A 104 6.50 9.92 -7.72
C TYR A 104 5.94 8.68 -8.43
N ALA A 105 5.03 7.93 -7.79
CA ALA A 105 4.35 6.83 -8.44
C ALA A 105 3.54 7.31 -9.65
N MET A 106 2.71 8.36 -9.48
CA MET A 106 1.92 8.93 -10.59
C MET A 106 2.80 9.54 -11.69
N GLU A 107 3.85 10.28 -11.33
CA GLU A 107 4.79 10.85 -12.28
C GLU A 107 5.50 9.76 -13.09
N SER A 108 5.91 8.67 -12.45
CA SER A 108 6.58 7.55 -13.13
C SER A 108 5.64 6.86 -14.12
N GLN A 109 4.34 6.73 -13.79
CA GLN A 109 3.33 6.17 -14.67
C GLN A 109 3.07 7.08 -15.87
N ALA A 110 2.97 8.39 -15.65
CA ALA A 110 2.88 9.36 -16.75
C ALA A 110 4.07 9.24 -17.71
N ARG A 111 5.31 9.21 -17.19
CA ARG A 111 6.53 9.05 -18.00
C ARG A 111 6.58 7.71 -18.73
N LEU A 112 6.18 6.61 -18.08
CA LEU A 112 6.13 5.28 -18.68
C LEU A 112 5.24 5.25 -19.93
N HIS A 113 4.17 6.05 -19.93
CA HIS A 113 3.25 6.20 -21.06
C HIS A 113 3.61 7.36 -22.02
N GLY A 114 4.80 7.95 -21.88
CA GLY A 114 5.31 9.00 -22.78
C GLY A 114 4.72 10.39 -22.55
N TYR A 115 4.11 10.64 -21.40
CA TYR A 115 3.56 11.94 -21.03
C TYR A 115 4.52 12.76 -20.16
N ASP A 116 4.44 14.08 -20.29
CA ASP A 116 5.07 15.01 -19.36
C ASP A 116 4.19 15.14 -18.10
N PRO A 117 4.68 14.73 -16.90
CA PRO A 117 3.90 14.78 -15.68
C PRO A 117 3.32 16.15 -15.36
N ASP A 118 4.02 17.24 -15.69
CA ASP A 118 3.57 18.61 -15.42
C ASP A 118 2.31 18.97 -16.20
N THR A 119 2.00 18.23 -17.27
CA THR A 119 0.81 18.45 -18.12
C THR A 119 -0.34 17.49 -17.83
N VAL A 120 -0.05 16.30 -17.30
CA VAL A 120 -1.04 15.22 -17.15
C VAL A 120 -1.42 14.93 -15.70
N LEU A 121 -0.60 15.31 -14.72
CA LEU A 121 -0.97 15.27 -13.31
C LEU A 121 -1.75 16.53 -12.95
N LEU A 122 -3.06 16.38 -12.80
CA LEU A 122 -3.97 17.43 -12.33
C LEU A 122 -3.96 17.47 -10.81
N GLN A 123 -3.30 18.49 -10.28
CA GLN A 123 -3.22 18.71 -8.84
C GLN A 123 -4.43 19.50 -8.34
N ILE A 124 -5.24 18.89 -7.49
CA ILE A 124 -6.34 19.58 -6.80
C ILE A 124 -5.78 20.26 -5.55
N LYS A 125 -6.15 21.52 -5.34
CA LYS A 125 -5.74 22.32 -4.20
C LYS A 125 -6.92 23.15 -3.67
N PRO A 126 -6.94 23.46 -2.36
CA PRO A 126 -7.88 24.42 -1.82
C PRO A 126 -7.77 25.78 -2.53
N ARG A 127 -8.88 26.53 -2.51
CA ARG A 127 -8.88 27.92 -2.96
C ARG A 127 -7.95 28.75 -2.08
N GLN A 128 -7.51 29.90 -2.59
CA GLN A 128 -6.61 30.77 -1.83
C GLN A 128 -7.26 31.20 -0.50
N GLY A 129 -6.57 30.91 0.61
CA GLY A 129 -7.05 31.22 1.97
C GLY A 129 -7.93 30.13 2.58
N GLU A 130 -8.16 29.01 1.90
CA GLU A 130 -8.91 27.87 2.43
C GLU A 130 -7.96 26.70 2.75
N GLU A 131 -8.35 25.88 3.72
CA GLU A 131 -7.61 24.66 4.11
C GLU A 131 -8.18 23.40 3.45
N LEU A 132 -9.47 23.39 3.15
CA LEU A 132 -10.21 22.23 2.64
C LEU A 132 -10.65 22.44 1.19
N LEU A 133 -10.80 21.34 0.48
CA LEU A 133 -11.49 21.32 -0.81
C LEU A 133 -13.01 21.50 -0.60
N ARG A 134 -13.66 22.12 -1.57
CA ARG A 134 -15.11 22.22 -1.59
C ARG A 134 -15.71 21.13 -2.46
N HIS A 135 -16.93 20.69 -2.16
CA HIS A 135 -17.60 19.65 -2.94
C HIS A 135 -18.14 20.18 -4.28
N GLU A 136 -18.33 21.49 -4.41
CA GLU A 136 -18.79 22.15 -5.65
C GLU A 136 -17.68 22.47 -6.67
N ASP A 137 -16.40 22.24 -6.31
CA ASP A 137 -15.24 22.36 -7.21
C ASP A 137 -15.00 21.07 -8.02
#